data_AF-A0AAJ2EV72-F1
#
_entry.id   AF-A0AAJ2EV72-F1
#
_cell.length_a   1.000
_cell.length_b   1.000
_cell.length_c   1.000
_cell.angle_alpha   90.00
_cell.angle_beta   90.00
_cell.angle_gamma   90.00
#
_symmetry.space_group_name_H-M   'P 1'
#
loop_
_entity.id
_entity.type
_entity.pdbx_description
1 polymer ?
#
loop_
_entity_poly.entity_id
_entity_poly.type
_entity_poly.pdbx_seq_one_letter_code
_entity_poly.pdbx_strand_id
1 'polypeptide(L)'
;MSRTAPLLIVLLLGLQGCAVQRPVDLADQDSEWGRSPSWTLQARLHSALYRCELLVLNGNNARLAGEQARLPGFRQQLSDCQATATTVASEATRQLPTGQDRALRNAQKVYMTTWRDYLAGLTIDHPADLQRKQSYLRARSALLETATQEQRHQP
;
A
#
# COMPACT_ATOMS: atom_id res chain seq x y z
N MET A 1 70.44 22.91 -0.06
CA MET A 1 70.03 21.60 0.51
C MET A 1 68.66 21.76 1.12
N SER A 2 67.61 21.50 0.34
CA SER A 2 66.23 21.71 0.76
C SER A 2 65.36 20.51 0.36
N ARG A 3 65.17 19.66 1.36
CA ARG A 3 63.97 18.90 1.75
C ARG A 3 63.03 18.41 0.64
N THR A 4 63.13 17.11 0.39
CA THR A 4 62.08 16.20 -0.07
C THR A 4 60.88 16.21 0.88
N ALA A 5 59.68 16.49 0.35
CA ALA A 5 58.41 15.83 0.71
C ALA A 5 57.23 16.52 0.01
N PRO A 6 56.67 15.94 -1.06
CA PRO A 6 55.25 16.11 -1.30
C PRO A 6 54.63 14.82 -1.85
N LEU A 7 54.38 13.82 -1.00
CA LEU A 7 53.62 12.63 -1.41
C LEU A 7 52.56 12.18 -0.39
N LEU A 8 52.29 13.00 0.64
CA LEU A 8 51.38 12.63 1.74
C LEU A 8 50.04 13.39 1.75
N ILE A 9 49.77 14.27 0.78
CA ILE A 9 48.54 15.08 0.77
C ILE A 9 47.44 14.49 -0.14
N VAL A 10 47.79 13.60 -1.08
CA VAL A 10 46.80 13.04 -2.03
C VAL A 10 45.97 11.89 -1.43
N LEU A 11 46.42 11.26 -0.33
CA LEU A 11 45.75 10.11 0.28
C LEU A 11 44.66 10.46 1.31
N LEU A 12 44.48 11.73 1.67
CA LEU A 12 43.49 12.15 2.69
C LEU A 12 42.20 12.79 2.12
N LEU A 13 42.09 12.92 0.79
CA LEU A 13 40.90 13.50 0.13
C LEU A 13 39.87 12.46 -0.35
N GLY A 14 40.12 11.16 -0.14
CA GLY A 14 39.24 10.07 -0.59
C GLY A 14 38.16 9.61 0.40
N LEU A 15 38.04 10.21 1.60
CA LEU A 15 37.21 9.67 2.69
C LEU A 15 36.14 10.65 3.23
N GLN A 16 35.74 11.65 2.46
CA GLN A 16 34.60 12.51 2.83
C GLN A 16 33.54 12.50 1.74
N GLY A 17 32.81 11.39 1.70
CA GLY A 17 31.66 11.18 0.83
C GLY A 17 30.60 10.29 1.50
N CYS A 18 30.39 10.43 2.81
CA CYS A 18 29.13 9.98 3.41
C CYS A 18 28.03 10.90 2.90
N ALA A 19 27.55 10.66 1.68
CA ALA A 19 26.26 11.19 1.28
C ALA A 19 25.24 10.56 2.23
N VAL A 20 24.86 11.31 3.26
CA VAL A 20 23.63 11.06 4.00
C VAL A 20 22.55 11.00 2.94
N GLN A 21 22.05 9.80 2.65
CA GLN A 21 20.81 9.63 1.90
C GLN A 21 19.77 10.43 2.66
N ARG A 22 19.47 11.62 2.16
CA ARG A 22 18.30 12.37 2.61
C ARG A 22 17.12 11.39 2.49
N PRO A 23 16.25 11.28 3.52
CA PRO A 23 15.00 10.60 3.33
C PRO A 23 14.36 11.22 2.08
N VAL A 24 14.04 10.39 1.10
CA VAL A 24 13.33 10.83 -0.10
C VAL A 24 12.10 11.55 0.40
N ASP A 25 12.04 12.85 0.12
CA ASP A 25 10.88 13.66 0.41
C ASP A 25 9.80 13.21 -0.58
N LEU A 26 8.94 12.29 -0.13
CA LEU A 26 7.88 11.67 -0.94
C LEU A 26 6.80 12.68 -1.35
N ALA A 27 6.91 13.93 -0.92
CA ALA A 27 5.91 14.97 -1.17
C ALA A 27 5.98 15.57 -2.59
N ASP A 28 7.10 15.44 -3.31
CA ASP A 28 7.30 16.09 -4.62
C ASP A 28 7.37 15.11 -5.81
N GLN A 29 7.17 13.80 -5.57
CA GLN A 29 7.28 12.74 -6.59
C GLN A 29 5.95 12.25 -7.18
N ASP A 30 4.83 12.96 -6.98
CA ASP A 30 3.51 12.48 -7.43
C ASP A 30 3.37 12.38 -8.96
N SER A 31 4.35 12.84 -9.75
CA SER A 31 4.40 12.65 -11.21
C SER A 31 5.60 11.83 -11.73
N GLU A 32 6.62 11.53 -10.91
CA GLU A 32 7.94 11.11 -11.42
C GLU A 32 8.02 9.65 -11.89
N TRP A 33 6.96 8.85 -11.67
CA TRP A 33 6.92 7.43 -12.08
C TRP A 33 5.80 7.07 -13.06
N GLY A 34 5.06 8.06 -13.59
CA GLY A 34 3.96 7.83 -14.53
C GLY A 34 2.79 7.00 -13.99
N ARG A 35 2.67 6.84 -12.67
CA ARG A 35 1.60 6.05 -12.04
C ARG A 35 0.39 6.95 -11.77
N SER A 36 -0.80 6.51 -12.20
CA SER A 36 -2.03 7.28 -11.98
C SER A 36 -2.40 7.35 -10.49
N PRO A 37 -3.14 8.38 -10.05
CA PRO A 37 -3.70 8.44 -8.70
C PRO A 37 -4.51 7.20 -8.32
N SER A 38 -5.24 6.61 -9.29
CA SER A 38 -5.96 5.36 -9.12
C SER A 38 -5.05 4.15 -8.89
N TRP A 39 -3.88 4.11 -9.54
CA TRP A 39 -2.86 3.10 -9.25
C TRP A 39 -2.35 3.23 -7.81
N THR A 40 -2.04 4.45 -7.37
CA THR A 40 -1.54 4.72 -6.01
C THR A 40 -2.58 4.37 -4.94
N LEU A 41 -3.85 4.74 -5.15
CA LEU A 41 -4.98 4.31 -4.31
C LEU A 41 -5.01 2.79 -4.20
N GLN A 42 -5.02 2.10 -5.34
CA GLN A 42 -5.11 0.64 -5.39
C GLN A 42 -3.95 -0.03 -4.64
N ALA A 43 -2.72 0.48 -4.81
CA ALA A 43 -1.54 -0.08 -4.16
C ALA A 43 -1.63 0.06 -2.63
N ARG A 44 -1.97 1.25 -2.12
CA ARG A 44 -2.09 1.49 -0.67
C ARG A 44 -3.16 0.61 -0.03
N LEU A 45 -4.34 0.55 -0.65
CA LEU A 45 -5.46 -0.25 -0.14
C LEU A 45 -5.18 -1.76 -0.20
N HIS A 46 -4.51 -2.23 -1.27
CA HIS A 46 -4.12 -3.63 -1.37
C HIS A 46 -3.10 -4.02 -0.29
N SER A 47 -2.07 -3.20 -0.07
CA SER A 47 -1.07 -3.45 0.98
C SER A 47 -1.70 -3.47 2.38
N ALA A 48 -2.62 -2.54 2.67
CA ALA A 48 -3.33 -2.51 3.95
C ALA A 48 -4.21 -3.76 4.16
N LEU A 49 -4.95 -4.17 3.13
CA LEU A 49 -5.79 -5.37 3.16
C LEU A 49 -4.97 -6.65 3.35
N TYR A 50 -3.87 -6.78 2.61
CA TYR A 50 -3.01 -7.97 2.63
C TYR A 50 -2.47 -8.26 4.03
N ARG A 51 -2.11 -7.22 4.80
CA ARG A 51 -1.70 -7.38 6.20
C ARG A 51 -2.79 -8.03 7.05
N CYS A 52 -4.05 -7.65 6.85
CA CYS A 52 -5.16 -8.22 7.61
C CYS A 52 -5.48 -9.65 7.16
N GLU A 53 -5.35 -9.96 5.86
CA GLU A 53 -5.47 -11.33 5.35
C GLU A 53 -4.41 -12.26 5.97
N LEU A 54 -3.17 -11.80 6.16
CA LEU A 54 -2.13 -12.58 6.83
C LEU A 54 -2.47 -12.87 8.31
N LEU A 55 -3.05 -11.90 9.03
CA LEU A 55 -3.49 -12.11 10.41
C LEU A 55 -4.63 -13.13 10.50
N VAL A 56 -5.58 -13.06 9.57
CA VAL A 56 -6.65 -14.04 9.44
C VAL A 56 -6.09 -15.44 9.20
N LEU A 57 -5.15 -15.58 8.27
CA LEU A 57 -4.51 -16.86 7.97
C LEU A 57 -3.77 -17.42 9.19
N ASN A 58 -2.97 -16.60 9.87
CA ASN A 58 -2.22 -17.01 11.05
C ASN A 58 -3.15 -17.40 12.22
N GLY A 59 -4.20 -16.61 12.46
CA GLY A 59 -5.20 -16.94 13.47
C GLY A 59 -5.97 -18.20 13.14
N ASN A 60 -6.30 -18.43 11.86
CA ASN A 60 -6.97 -19.66 11.43
C ASN A 60 -6.08 -20.88 11.61
N ASN A 61 -4.79 -20.77 11.27
CA ASN A 61 -3.80 -21.84 11.52
C ASN A 61 -3.68 -22.15 13.01
N ALA A 62 -3.60 -21.15 13.88
CA ALA A 62 -3.58 -21.35 15.33
C ALA A 62 -4.86 -22.05 15.83
N ARG A 63 -6.03 -21.66 15.29
CA ARG A 63 -7.31 -22.31 15.59
C ARG A 63 -7.32 -23.78 15.19
N LEU A 64 -6.82 -24.10 14.01
CA LEU A 64 -6.71 -25.47 13.49
C LEU A 64 -5.69 -26.31 14.28
N ALA A 65 -4.65 -25.67 14.83
CA ALA A 65 -3.66 -26.30 15.71
C ALA A 65 -4.15 -26.47 17.17
N GLY A 66 -5.37 -26.00 17.50
CA GLY A 66 -5.93 -26.10 18.86
C GLY A 66 -5.36 -25.08 19.86
N GLU A 67 -4.68 -24.03 19.39
CA GLU A 67 -4.03 -23.02 20.22
C GLU A 67 -4.99 -21.94 20.74
N GLN A 68 -5.99 -22.35 21.51
CA GLN A 68 -7.18 -21.53 21.79
C GLN A 68 -6.84 -20.29 22.62
N ALA A 69 -5.81 -20.39 23.46
CA ALA A 69 -5.30 -19.27 24.26
C ALA A 69 -4.73 -18.11 23.41
N ARG A 70 -4.32 -18.35 22.16
CA ARG A 70 -3.76 -17.33 21.26
C ARG A 70 -4.83 -16.59 20.46
N LEU A 71 -6.01 -17.17 20.28
CA LEU A 71 -7.07 -16.61 19.43
C LEU A 71 -7.55 -15.21 19.83
N PRO A 72 -7.71 -14.87 21.14
CA PRO A 72 -8.04 -13.50 21.53
C PRO A 72 -7.02 -12.47 21.02
N GLY A 73 -5.74 -12.80 21.07
CA GLY A 73 -4.67 -11.93 20.56
C GLY A 73 -4.76 -11.71 19.06
N PHE A 74 -5.01 -12.76 18.28
CA PHE A 74 -5.22 -12.63 16.83
C PHE A 74 -6.47 -11.81 16.49
N ARG A 75 -7.57 -11.97 17.25
CA ARG A 75 -8.79 -11.18 17.04
C ARG A 75 -8.55 -9.69 17.30
N GLN A 76 -7.83 -9.36 18.37
CA GLN A 76 -7.45 -7.97 18.66
C GLN A 76 -6.57 -7.39 17.55
N GLN A 77 -5.51 -8.11 17.15
CA GLN A 77 -4.62 -7.68 16.07
C GLN A 77 -5.36 -7.48 14.74
N LEU A 78 -6.33 -8.35 14.43
CA LEU A 78 -7.16 -8.21 13.23
C LEU A 78 -8.05 -6.96 13.30
N SER A 79 -8.69 -6.71 14.44
CA SER A 79 -9.48 -5.49 14.67
C SER A 79 -8.64 -4.23 14.48
N ASP A 80 -7.44 -4.18 15.08
CA ASP A 80 -6.52 -3.05 14.95
C ASP A 80 -6.05 -2.87 13.49
N CYS A 81 -5.82 -3.98 12.78
CA CYS A 81 -5.48 -3.97 11.36
C CYS A 81 -6.61 -3.37 10.52
N GLN A 82 -7.86 -3.79 10.75
CA GLN A 82 -9.04 -3.29 10.02
C GLN A 82 -9.28 -1.80 10.28
N ALA A 83 -9.10 -1.34 11.51
CA ALA A 83 -9.16 0.08 11.86
C ALA A 83 -8.05 0.87 11.13
N THR A 84 -6.81 0.39 11.18
CA THR A 84 -5.68 1.02 10.48
C THR A 84 -5.90 1.06 8.97
N ALA A 85 -6.38 -0.04 8.38
CA ALA A 85 -6.68 -0.11 6.95
C ALA A 85 -7.77 0.90 6.55
N THR A 86 -8.79 1.07 7.39
CA THR A 86 -9.85 2.08 7.17
C THR A 86 -9.28 3.50 7.19
N THR A 87 -8.37 3.81 8.11
CA THR A 87 -7.68 5.10 8.16
C THR A 87 -6.83 5.32 6.91
N VAL A 88 -6.06 4.32 6.47
CA VAL A 88 -5.28 4.37 5.21
C VAL A 88 -6.19 4.62 4.02
N ALA A 89 -7.35 3.97 3.97
CA ALA A 89 -8.32 4.15 2.89
C ALA A 89 -8.91 5.56 2.86
N SER A 90 -9.24 6.12 4.03
CA SER A 90 -9.70 7.51 4.15
C SER A 90 -8.63 8.49 3.66
N GLU A 91 -7.38 8.32 4.09
CA GLU A 91 -6.26 9.16 3.66
C GLU A 91 -6.02 9.06 2.15
N ALA A 92 -5.93 7.86 1.61
CA ALA A 92 -5.69 7.65 0.18
C ALA A 92 -6.83 8.19 -0.69
N THR A 93 -8.08 8.15 -0.21
CA THR A 93 -9.23 8.73 -0.92
C THR A 93 -9.19 10.25 -0.92
N ARG A 94 -8.76 10.89 0.19
CA ARG A 94 -8.62 12.35 0.27
C ARG A 94 -7.57 12.91 -0.70
N GLN A 95 -6.60 12.09 -1.09
CA GLN A 95 -5.54 12.47 -2.02
C GLN A 95 -5.93 12.27 -3.50
N LEU A 96 -7.14 11.78 -3.79
CA LEU A 96 -7.60 11.66 -5.17
C LEU A 96 -7.87 13.04 -5.78
N PRO A 97 -7.48 13.27 -7.05
CA PRO A 97 -7.72 14.55 -7.70
C PRO A 97 -9.22 14.82 -7.86
N THR A 98 -9.59 16.09 -7.77
CA THR A 98 -10.93 16.56 -8.12
C THR A 98 -11.03 16.73 -9.65
N GLY A 99 -12.24 16.61 -10.21
CA GLY A 99 -12.45 16.81 -11.66
C GLY A 99 -12.17 15.62 -12.59
N GLN A 100 -11.87 14.42 -12.06
CA GLN A 100 -11.71 13.17 -12.83
C GLN A 100 -12.95 12.83 -13.68
N ASP A 101 -12.81 12.04 -14.76
CA ASP A 101 -13.97 11.60 -15.54
C ASP A 101 -15.02 10.85 -14.68
N ARG A 102 -16.31 10.92 -15.09
CA ARG A 102 -17.41 10.27 -14.38
C ARG A 102 -17.20 8.76 -14.26
N ALA A 103 -16.71 8.11 -15.32
CA ALA A 103 -16.44 6.68 -15.32
C ALA A 103 -15.39 6.32 -14.28
N LEU A 104 -14.29 7.08 -14.20
CA LEU A 104 -13.24 6.82 -13.22
C LEU A 104 -13.73 7.00 -11.78
N ARG A 105 -14.47 8.08 -11.49
CA ARG A 105 -15.07 8.28 -10.16
C ARG A 105 -16.02 7.15 -9.77
N ASN A 106 -16.80 6.63 -10.72
CA ASN A 106 -17.69 5.50 -10.48
C ASN A 106 -16.90 4.21 -10.20
N ALA A 107 -15.87 3.93 -10.98
CA ALA A 107 -14.99 2.78 -10.77
C ALA A 107 -14.30 2.84 -9.39
N GLN A 108 -13.81 4.02 -8.99
CA GLN A 108 -13.27 4.28 -7.64
C GLN A 108 -14.30 3.98 -6.56
N LYS A 109 -15.53 4.48 -6.69
CA LYS A 109 -16.60 4.22 -5.71
C LYS A 109 -16.91 2.73 -5.55
N VAL A 110 -17.00 1.98 -6.67
CA VAL A 110 -17.24 0.54 -6.65
C VAL A 110 -16.06 -0.21 -6.01
N TYR A 111 -14.84 0.17 -6.36
CA TYR A 111 -13.62 -0.37 -5.75
C TYR A 111 -13.59 -0.15 -4.23
N MET A 112 -13.84 1.08 -3.76
CA MET A 112 -13.85 1.41 -2.34
C MET A 112 -14.93 0.63 -1.58
N THR A 113 -16.11 0.46 -2.18
CA THR A 113 -17.22 -0.28 -1.56
C THR A 113 -16.87 -1.75 -1.41
N THR A 114 -16.46 -2.40 -2.50
CA THR A 114 -16.12 -3.83 -2.49
C THR A 114 -14.89 -4.14 -1.64
N TRP A 115 -13.89 -3.24 -1.61
CA TRP A 115 -12.73 -3.35 -0.71
C TRP A 115 -13.15 -3.30 0.76
N ARG A 116 -14.01 -2.34 1.14
CA ARG A 116 -14.51 -2.22 2.52
C ARG A 116 -15.35 -3.43 2.92
N ASP A 117 -16.23 -3.88 2.03
CA ASP A 117 -17.09 -5.04 2.27
C ASP A 117 -16.26 -6.32 2.45
N TYR A 118 -15.16 -6.46 1.72
CA TYR A 118 -14.24 -7.58 1.87
C TYR A 118 -13.42 -7.46 3.16
N LEU A 119 -12.86 -6.28 3.47
CA LEU A 119 -12.13 -6.02 4.72
C LEU A 119 -12.99 -6.35 5.95
N ALA A 120 -14.25 -5.91 5.96
CA ALA A 120 -15.19 -6.17 7.05
C ALA A 120 -15.60 -7.65 7.16
N GLY A 121 -15.52 -8.41 6.07
CA GLY A 121 -15.79 -9.84 6.05
C GLY A 121 -14.63 -10.71 6.53
N LEU A 122 -13.44 -10.14 6.74
CA LEU A 122 -12.27 -10.87 7.23
C LEU A 122 -12.48 -11.32 8.69
N THR A 123 -12.45 -12.63 8.91
CA THR A 123 -12.54 -13.24 10.24
C THR A 123 -11.61 -14.44 10.35
N ILE A 124 -11.15 -14.75 11.56
CA ILE A 124 -10.32 -15.94 11.82
C ILE A 124 -11.10 -17.23 11.55
N ASP A 125 -12.40 -17.23 11.84
CA ASP A 125 -13.25 -18.42 11.77
C ASP A 125 -13.61 -18.77 10.32
N HIS A 126 -13.72 -17.75 9.46
CA HIS A 126 -14.02 -17.88 8.03
C HIS A 126 -12.99 -17.11 7.21
N PRO A 127 -11.82 -17.72 6.93
CA PRO A 127 -10.64 -17.00 6.45
C PRO A 127 -10.73 -16.50 5.01
N ALA A 128 -11.74 -16.93 4.25
CA ALA A 128 -11.95 -16.50 2.88
C ALA A 128 -13.43 -16.52 2.49
N ASP A 129 -14.09 -15.36 2.56
CA ASP A 129 -15.30 -15.12 1.78
C ASP A 129 -14.88 -14.92 0.31
N LEU A 130 -14.84 -16.03 -0.44
CA LEU A 130 -14.39 -16.04 -1.84
C LEU A 130 -15.24 -15.14 -2.72
N GLN A 131 -16.54 -15.03 -2.46
CA GLN A 131 -17.44 -14.19 -3.24
C GLN A 131 -17.11 -12.70 -3.06
N ARG A 132 -16.89 -12.26 -1.82
CA ARG A 132 -16.44 -10.88 -1.54
C ARG A 132 -15.05 -10.63 -2.10
N LYS A 133 -14.11 -11.58 -1.96
CA LYS A 133 -12.76 -11.46 -2.53
C LYS A 133 -12.80 -11.27 -4.05
N GLN A 134 -13.59 -12.10 -4.74
CA GLN A 134 -13.76 -12.00 -6.20
C GLN A 134 -14.40 -10.66 -6.60
N SER A 135 -15.39 -10.17 -5.85
CA SER A 135 -16.01 -8.88 -6.12
C SER A 135 -15.03 -7.72 -5.94
N TYR A 136 -14.21 -7.74 -4.89
CA TYR A 136 -13.10 -6.82 -4.69
C TYR A 136 -12.09 -6.86 -5.85
N LEU A 137 -11.65 -8.05 -6.26
CA LEU A 137 -10.65 -8.20 -7.33
C LEU A 137 -11.17 -7.73 -8.69
N ARG A 138 -12.45 -7.99 -9.00
CA ARG A 138 -13.10 -7.46 -10.22
C ARG A 138 -13.14 -5.94 -10.21
N ALA A 139 -13.57 -5.33 -9.10
CA ALA A 139 -13.61 -3.88 -8.98
C ALA A 139 -12.22 -3.25 -9.06
N ARG A 140 -11.20 -3.93 -8.52
CA ARG A 140 -9.80 -3.53 -8.64
C ARG A 140 -9.34 -3.50 -10.10
N SER A 141 -9.64 -4.55 -10.88
CA SER A 141 -9.28 -4.61 -12.31
C SER A 141 -9.96 -3.49 -13.08
N ALA A 142 -11.28 -3.32 -12.89
CA ALA A 142 -12.07 -2.30 -13.57
C ALA A 142 -11.56 -0.87 -13.28
N LEU A 143 -11.13 -0.59 -12.05
CA LEU A 143 -10.52 0.69 -11.70
C LEU A 143 -9.24 0.95 -12.50
N LEU A 144 -8.33 -0.02 -12.57
CA LEU A 144 -7.07 0.14 -13.29
C LEU A 144 -7.30 0.28 -14.80
N GLU A 145 -8.19 -0.53 -15.37
CA GLU A 145 -8.57 -0.45 -16.79
C GLU A 145 -9.15 0.93 -17.14
N THR A 146 -10.05 1.44 -16.31
CA THR A 146 -10.66 2.77 -16.51
C THR A 146 -9.61 3.88 -16.38
N ALA A 147 -8.71 3.79 -15.39
CA ALA A 147 -7.64 4.76 -15.21
C ALA A 147 -6.66 4.77 -16.38
N THR A 148 -6.30 3.60 -16.92
CA THR A 148 -5.46 3.49 -18.12
C THR A 148 -6.15 4.06 -19.35
N GLN A 149 -7.46 3.89 -19.50
CA GLN A 149 -8.21 4.50 -20.59
C GLN A 149 -8.21 6.03 -20.49
N GLU A 150 -8.48 6.59 -19.31
CA GLU A 150 -8.47 8.06 -19.11
C GLU A 150 -7.10 8.68 -19.44
N GLN A 151 -6.00 8.06 -19.01
CA GLN A 151 -4.65 8.50 -19.35
C GLN A 151 -4.38 8.54 -20.86
N ARG A 152 -4.98 7.64 -21.66
CA ARG A 152 -4.84 7.64 -23.13
C ARG A 152 -5.62 8.76 -23.82
N HIS A 153 -6.63 9.32 -23.17
CA HIS A 153 -7.48 10.38 -23.73
C HIS A 153 -7.11 11.78 -23.24
N GLN A 154 -6.13 11.90 -22.34
CA GLN A 154 -5.55 13.19 -21.94
C GLN A 154 -4.57 13.65 -23.04
N PRO A 155 -4.75 14.86 -23.62
CA PRO A 155 -3.94 15.38 -24.72
C PRO A 155 -2.50 15.74 -24.32
#